data_AF-A0A2S9GH73-F1
#
_entry.id   AF-A0A2S9GH73-F1
#
_cell.length_a   1.000
_cell.length_b   1.000
_cell.length_c   1.000
_cell.angle_alpha   90.00
_cell.angle_beta   90.00
_cell.angle_gamma   90.00
#
_symmetry.space_group_name_H-M   'P 1'
#
loop_
_entity.id
_entity.type
_entity.pdbx_description
1 polymer ?
#
loop_
_entity_poly.entity_id
_entity_poly.type
_entity_poly.pdbx_seq_one_letter_code
_entity_poly.pdbx_strand_id
1 'polypeptide(L)'
;AADDAGTVLLDIPGNPTMRVLRTGLAARIEEHDPAAALLGRIPDLYFAGDLEASVANTGQVSSRITELQPVADIVRRTWSDIEAV
;
A
#
# COMPACT_ATOMS: atom_id res chain seq x y z
N ALA A 1 6.59 -7.09 -6.09
CA ALA A 1 6.49 -7.02 -4.63
C ALA A 1 7.25 -5.80 -4.16
N ALA A 2 6.71 -5.05 -3.20
CA ALA A 2 7.55 -4.14 -2.41
C ALA A 2 8.44 -5.01 -1.50
N ASP A 3 9.67 -4.62 -1.19
CA ASP A 3 10.47 -5.38 -0.22
C ASP A 3 9.87 -5.26 1.20
N ASP A 4 10.42 -5.99 2.19
CA ASP A 4 9.91 -5.96 3.57
C ASP A 4 9.95 -4.56 4.21
N ALA A 5 10.77 -3.64 3.67
CA ALA A 5 10.89 -2.24 4.08
C ALA A 5 10.05 -1.28 3.21
N GLY A 6 9.25 -1.82 2.29
CA GLY A 6 8.49 -1.06 1.29
C GLY A 6 7.21 -0.41 1.83
N THR A 7 6.97 -0.45 3.14
CA THR A 7 5.82 0.20 3.79
C THR A 7 6.23 1.02 5.00
N VAL A 8 5.50 2.12 5.25
CA VAL A 8 5.70 3.02 6.39
C VAL A 8 4.38 3.24 7.14
N LEU A 9 4.45 3.52 8.45
CA LEU A 9 3.32 4.03 9.23
C LEU A 9 3.36 5.57 9.23
N LEU A 10 2.30 6.21 8.75
CA LEU A 10 2.16 7.66 8.76
C LEU A 10 1.08 8.07 9.75
N ASP A 11 1.40 9.06 10.57
CA ASP A 11 0.41 9.83 11.33
C ASP A 11 0.02 11.07 10.52
N ILE A 12 -1.20 11.07 10.01
CA ILE A 12 -1.70 12.13 9.12
C ILE A 12 -2.84 12.85 9.83
N PRO A 13 -2.76 14.19 9.99
CA PRO A 13 -3.80 14.96 10.65
C PRO A 13 -5.19 14.67 10.08
N GLY A 14 -6.16 14.42 10.96
CA GLY A 14 -7.54 14.12 10.60
C GLY A 14 -7.79 12.69 10.08
N ASN A 15 -6.78 11.83 10.07
CA ASN A 15 -6.88 10.44 9.65
C ASN A 15 -6.37 9.50 10.76
N PRO A 16 -6.84 8.25 10.82
CA PRO A 16 -6.17 7.24 11.65
C PRO A 16 -4.74 7.03 11.16
N THR A 17 -3.85 6.54 12.03
CA THR A 17 -2.52 6.11 11.59
C THR A 17 -2.66 5.08 10.47
N MET A 18 -1.99 5.31 9.36
CA MET A 18 -2.13 4.48 8.16
C MET A 18 -0.83 3.76 7.85
N ARG A 19 -0.92 2.51 7.39
CA ARG A 19 0.19 1.81 6.76
C ARG A 19 0.10 1.93 5.25
N VAL A 20 1.13 2.48 4.63
CA VAL A 20 1.13 2.84 3.21
C VAL A 20 2.42 2.36 2.53
N LEU A 21 2.40 2.25 1.20
CA LEU A 21 3.63 2.04 0.42
C LEU A 21 4.57 3.22 0.61
N ARG A 22 5.85 2.94 0.85
CA ARG A 22 6.90 3.95 1.01
C ARG A 22 7.36 4.45 -0.37
N THR A 23 6.47 5.17 -1.07
CA THR A 23 6.73 5.72 -2.40
C THR A 23 6.01 7.04 -2.58
N GLY A 24 6.50 7.89 -3.49
CA GLY A 24 5.88 9.14 -3.88
C GLY A 24 5.54 10.04 -2.69
N LEU A 25 4.27 10.47 -2.59
CA LEU A 25 3.82 11.36 -1.51
C LEU A 25 4.11 10.79 -0.12
N ALA A 26 3.93 9.48 0.08
CA ALA A 26 4.16 8.85 1.39
C ALA A 26 5.63 8.94 1.85
N ALA A 27 6.58 8.78 0.92
CA ALA A 27 8.01 8.91 1.23
C ALA A 27 8.35 10.35 1.64
N ARG A 28 7.78 11.35 0.95
CA ARG A 28 7.97 12.77 1.28
C ARG A 28 7.39 13.14 2.64
N ILE A 29 6.21 12.61 2.97
CA ILE A 29 5.61 12.80 4.31
C ILE A 29 6.49 12.16 5.39
N GLU A 30 7.00 10.94 5.17
CA GLU A 30 7.92 10.28 6.11
C GLU A 30 9.21 11.10 6.33
N GLU A 31 9.72 11.73 5.28
CA GLU A 31 10.88 12.64 5.33
C GLU A 31 10.56 14.03 5.92
N HIS A 32 9.32 14.24 6.40
CA HIS A 32 8.84 15.51 6.98
C HIS A 32 8.96 16.70 6.01
N ASP A 33 8.77 16.46 4.71
CA ASP A 33 8.77 17.53 3.70
C ASP A 33 7.61 18.52 3.97
N PRO A 34 7.91 19.80 4.27
CA PRO A 34 6.88 20.81 4.55
C PRO A 34 6.01 21.15 3.32
N ALA A 35 6.46 20.80 2.11
CA ALA A 35 5.71 20.97 0.88
C ALA A 35 4.87 19.72 0.52
N ALA A 36 4.92 18.65 1.33
CA ALA A 36 4.03 17.51 1.14
C ALA A 36 2.58 17.95 1.37
N ALA A 37 1.75 17.78 0.35
CA ALA A 37 0.34 18.11 0.45
C ALA A 37 -0.39 17.13 1.39
N LEU A 38 -1.44 17.63 2.06
CA LEU A 38 -2.39 16.75 2.75
C LEU A 38 -3.04 15.79 1.75
N LEU A 39 -3.49 14.64 2.25
CA LEU A 39 -4.17 13.63 1.45
C LEU A 39 -5.27 14.23 0.59
N GLY A 40 -5.22 13.94 -0.71
CA GLY A 40 -6.23 14.34 -1.68
C GLY A 40 -6.23 13.37 -2.85
N ARG A 41 -7.06 13.65 -3.86
CA ARG A 41 -7.00 13.02 -5.19
C ARG A 41 -6.82 11.48 -5.19
N ILE A 42 -7.49 10.81 -4.25
CA ILE A 42 -7.45 9.34 -4.10
C ILE A 42 -7.81 8.60 -5.40
N PRO A 43 -8.80 9.06 -6.20
CA PRO A 43 -9.08 8.43 -7.49
C PRO A 43 -7.89 8.45 -8.45
N ASP A 44 -7.09 9.52 -8.47
CA ASP A 44 -5.95 9.65 -9.39
C ASP A 44 -4.84 8.64 -9.02
N LEU A 45 -4.64 8.38 -7.72
CA LEU A 45 -3.74 7.32 -7.26
C LEU A 45 -4.17 5.94 -7.80
N TYR A 46 -5.44 5.54 -7.58
CA TYR A 46 -5.88 4.17 -7.87
C TYR A 46 -6.26 3.93 -9.34
N PHE A 47 -6.77 4.95 -10.04
CA PHE A 47 -7.23 4.81 -11.43
C PHE A 47 -6.26 5.37 -12.47
N ALA A 48 -5.45 6.37 -12.11
CA ALA A 48 -4.42 6.93 -13.00
C ALA A 48 -2.99 6.50 -12.61
N GLY A 49 -2.80 5.87 -11.45
CA GLY A 49 -1.49 5.41 -10.99
C GLY A 49 -0.58 6.54 -10.49
N ASP A 50 -1.14 7.71 -10.16
CA ASP A 50 -0.35 8.86 -9.68
C ASP A 50 0.04 8.68 -8.20
N LEU A 51 1.26 8.17 -7.96
CA LEU A 51 1.82 7.97 -6.61
C LEU A 51 2.14 9.27 -5.85
N GLU A 52 2.06 10.44 -6.51
CA GLU A 52 2.18 11.75 -5.88
C GLU A 52 0.83 12.35 -5.48
N ALA A 53 -0.28 11.80 -5.99
CA ALA A 53 -1.62 12.33 -5.74
C ALA A 53 -2.11 12.06 -4.32
N SER A 54 -1.77 10.91 -3.76
CA SER A 54 -2.23 10.42 -2.47
C SER A 54 -1.30 9.32 -1.94
N VAL A 55 -1.66 8.69 -0.82
CA VAL A 55 -0.89 7.58 -0.25
C VAL A 55 -1.61 6.24 -0.46
N ALA A 56 -0.86 5.22 -0.91
CA ALA A 56 -1.40 3.90 -1.20
C ALA A 56 -1.42 3.01 0.04
N ASN A 57 -2.60 2.80 0.62
CA ASN A 57 -2.78 1.89 1.75
C ASN A 57 -2.37 0.47 1.37
N THR A 58 -1.47 -0.13 2.15
CA THR A 58 -1.03 -1.52 1.96
C THR A 58 -0.54 -2.12 3.26
N GLY A 59 -0.56 -3.46 3.33
CA GLY A 59 0.05 -4.20 4.43
C GLY A 59 1.50 -4.60 4.13
N GLN A 60 2.24 -4.99 5.17
CA GLN A 60 3.56 -5.63 5.03
C GLN A 60 3.47 -6.94 4.23
N VAL A 61 2.29 -7.57 4.17
CA VAL A 61 2.04 -8.76 3.34
C VAL A 61 2.33 -8.53 1.85
N SER A 62 2.39 -7.28 1.39
CA SER A 62 2.74 -6.94 0.00
C SER A 62 4.09 -7.49 -0.46
N SER A 63 5.03 -7.75 0.44
CA SER A 63 6.31 -8.40 0.10
C SER A 63 6.17 -9.87 -0.29
N ARG A 64 5.08 -10.53 0.15
CA ARG A 64 4.74 -11.91 -0.20
C ARG A 64 3.94 -12.03 -1.49
N ILE A 65 3.48 -10.91 -2.07
CA ILE A 65 2.68 -10.88 -3.30
C ILE A 65 3.61 -10.60 -4.48
N THR A 66 3.95 -11.66 -5.21
CA THR A 66 4.90 -11.63 -6.33
C THR A 66 4.25 -11.70 -7.71
N GLU A 67 2.97 -12.06 -7.76
CA GLU A 67 2.23 -12.29 -9.00
C GLU A 67 0.77 -11.79 -8.89
N LEU A 68 0.20 -11.42 -10.03
CA LEU A 68 -1.22 -11.12 -10.17
C LEU A 68 -1.96 -12.40 -10.50
N GLN A 69 -2.89 -12.80 -9.64
CA GLN A 69 -3.67 -14.03 -9.79
C GLN A 69 -5.16 -13.72 -9.89
N PRO A 70 -5.94 -14.53 -10.64
CA PRO A 70 -7.39 -14.49 -10.55
C PRO A 70 -7.87 -14.71 -9.13
N VAL A 71 -8.91 -13.99 -8.71
CA VAL A 71 -9.47 -14.09 -7.35
C VAL A 71 -9.85 -15.52 -6.98
N ALA A 72 -10.43 -16.27 -7.93
CA ALA A 72 -10.81 -17.67 -7.72
C ALA A 72 -9.60 -18.56 -7.38
N ASP A 73 -8.42 -18.27 -7.94
CA ASP A 73 -7.21 -19.05 -7.73
C ASP A 73 -6.59 -18.75 -6.37
N ILE A 74 -6.60 -17.47 -5.96
CA ILE A 74 -6.15 -17.04 -4.63
C ILE A 74 -6.94 -17.79 -3.55
N VAL A 75 -8.28 -17.80 -3.63
CA VAL A 75 -9.14 -18.44 -2.63
C VAL A 75 -8.91 -19.96 -2.59
N ARG A 76 -8.92 -20.61 -3.77
CA ARG A 76 -8.79 -22.07 -3.85
C ARG A 76 -7.45 -22.55 -3.32
N ARG A 77 -6.34 -21.93 -3.76
CA ARG A 77 -5.00 -22.29 -3.32
C ARG A 77 -4.83 -22.09 -1.82
N THR A 78 -5.30 -20.94 -1.31
CA THR A 78 -5.24 -20.66 0.13
C THR A 78 -5.96 -21.74 0.95
N TRP A 79 -7.14 -22.17 0.52
CA TRP A 79 -7.88 -23.23 1.22
C TRP A 79 -7.19 -24.59 1.14
N SER A 80 -6.73 -25.00 -0.04
CA SER A 80 -6.02 -26.27 -0.22
C SER A 80 -4.70 -26.33 0.57
N ASP A 81 -3.96 -25.23 0.66
CA ASP A 81 -2.74 -25.14 1.44
C ASP A 81 -3.01 -25.30 2.95
N ILE A 82 -4.17 -24.84 3.45
CA ILE A 82 -4.60 -25.03 4.84
C ILE A 82 -5.01 -26.49 5.11
N GLU A 83 -5.77 -27.11 4.20
CA GLU A 83 -6.20 -28.51 4.35
C GLU A 83 -5.04 -29.53 4.31
N ALA A 84 -3.93 -29.16 3.67
CA ALA A 84 -2.76 -30.03 3.55
C ALA A 84 -1.87 -30.07 4.82
N VAL A 85 -2.18 -29.24 5.83
CA VAL A 85 -1.48 -29.16 7.13
C VAL A 85 -2.25 -29.92 8.20
#